data_AF-A0A7S2HRD4-F1
#
_entry.id   AF-A0A7S2HRD4-F1
#
_cell.length_a   1.000
_cell.length_b   1.000
_cell.length_c   1.000
_cell.angle_alpha   90.00
_cell.angle_beta   90.00
_cell.angle_gamma   90.00
#
_symmetry.space_group_name_H-M   'P 1'
#
loop_
_entity.id
_entity.type
_entity.pdbx_description
1 polymer ?
#
loop_
_entity_poly.entity_id
_entity_poly.type
_entity_poly.pdbx_seq_one_letter_code
_entity_poly.pdbx_strand_id
1 'polypeptide(L)'
;SSSVTTEHVTMNKKSKSYPSSSPLHTTNNKSKPPPPPPQSCDTFVYVSASKGVNGPSSTLFGKNSDRPSEEAHEVVYIPPRSDYTPGSVVRCTHEIEIPQVSSTLGVVLSRPAWLWGCEMGANECGVVGGNEAVSTLLSSELDAPGGGVDGRPHGLLGMDLLRLALERGRT
;
A
#
# COMPACT_ATOMS: atom_id res chain seq x y z
N SER A 1 -18.95 -74.86 -30.28
CA SER A 1 -19.27 -73.55 -29.72
C SER A 1 -17.97 -72.77 -29.57
N SER A 2 -18.03 -71.51 -29.96
CA SER A 2 -16.91 -70.60 -30.19
C SER A 2 -16.51 -69.90 -28.88
N SER A 3 -15.20 -69.69 -28.68
CA SER A 3 -14.68 -68.69 -27.74
C SER A 3 -13.68 -67.81 -28.48
N VAL A 4 -14.03 -66.54 -28.67
CA VAL A 4 -13.20 -65.50 -29.28
C VAL A 4 -12.48 -64.77 -28.15
N THR A 5 -11.15 -64.73 -28.24
CA THR A 5 -10.25 -64.04 -27.30
C THR A 5 -9.84 -62.69 -27.89
N THR A 6 -9.90 -61.62 -27.11
CA THR A 6 -9.52 -60.26 -27.50
C THR A 6 -8.00 -60.06 -27.39
N GLU A 7 -7.37 -59.52 -28.44
CA GLU A 7 -5.94 -59.17 -28.46
C GLU A 7 -5.66 -57.77 -27.86
N HIS A 8 -4.54 -57.65 -27.14
CA HIS A 8 -3.92 -56.39 -26.73
C HIS A 8 -2.72 -56.09 -27.64
N VAL A 9 -2.76 -54.97 -28.37
CA VAL A 9 -1.67 -54.50 -29.23
C VAL A 9 -0.69 -53.63 -28.43
N THR A 10 0.59 -53.99 -28.44
CA THR A 10 1.70 -53.19 -27.87
C THR A 10 2.48 -52.52 -29.00
N MET A 11 2.60 -51.19 -28.98
CA MET A 11 3.38 -50.44 -29.98
C MET A 11 4.83 -50.22 -29.53
N ASN A 12 5.75 -50.63 -30.40
CA ASN A 12 7.20 -50.56 -30.24
C ASN A 12 7.74 -49.20 -30.74
N LYS A 13 8.39 -48.39 -29.89
CA LYS A 13 9.04 -47.11 -30.29
C LYS A 13 10.53 -47.34 -30.57
N LYS A 14 10.95 -47.13 -31.83
CA LYS A 14 12.34 -47.16 -32.30
C LYS A 14 13.19 -46.04 -31.68
N SER A 15 14.40 -46.38 -31.23
CA SER A 15 15.44 -45.48 -30.72
C SER A 15 16.20 -44.76 -31.85
N LYS A 16 16.42 -43.45 -31.72
CA LYS A 16 17.41 -42.68 -32.49
C LYS A 16 18.49 -42.18 -31.53
N SER A 17 19.75 -42.46 -31.85
CA SER A 17 20.96 -42.02 -31.15
C SER A 17 21.39 -40.61 -31.57
N TYR A 18 21.82 -39.78 -30.63
CA TYR A 18 22.46 -38.48 -30.89
C TYR A 18 23.94 -38.51 -30.42
N PRO A 19 24.86 -37.73 -31.05
CA PRO A 19 26.30 -37.82 -30.80
C PRO A 19 26.73 -37.11 -29.50
N SER A 20 27.89 -37.53 -28.97
CA SER A 20 28.47 -37.08 -27.70
C SER A 20 28.89 -35.61 -27.68
N SER A 21 28.65 -34.96 -26.55
CA SER A 21 28.93 -33.56 -26.21
C SER A 21 30.40 -33.14 -26.35
N SER A 22 30.63 -32.03 -27.05
CA SER A 22 31.84 -31.19 -26.92
C SER A 22 31.80 -30.39 -25.59
N PRO A 23 32.96 -30.05 -24.97
CA PRO A 23 32.98 -29.37 -23.68
C PRO A 23 32.40 -27.96 -23.78
N LEU A 24 31.37 -27.69 -22.96
CA LEU A 24 30.72 -26.40 -22.84
C LEU A 24 31.70 -25.35 -22.33
N HIS A 25 31.93 -24.32 -23.14
CA HIS A 25 32.55 -23.07 -22.75
C HIS A 25 31.69 -22.44 -21.63
N THR A 26 32.20 -22.41 -20.40
CA THR A 26 31.52 -21.74 -19.28
C THR A 26 31.56 -20.23 -19.50
N THR A 27 30.53 -19.69 -20.15
CA THR A 27 30.25 -18.26 -20.09
C THR A 27 29.64 -17.98 -18.72
N ASN A 28 30.28 -17.09 -17.98
CA ASN A 28 29.85 -16.62 -16.67
C ASN A 28 28.59 -15.75 -16.87
N ASN A 29 27.43 -16.38 -17.07
CA ASN A 29 26.18 -15.69 -17.27
C ASN A 29 25.63 -15.30 -15.89
N LYS A 30 26.06 -14.14 -15.38
CA LYS A 30 25.42 -13.51 -14.22
C LYS A 30 23.98 -13.20 -14.63
N SER A 31 23.06 -14.10 -14.32
CA SER A 31 21.63 -13.90 -14.51
C SER A 31 21.24 -12.60 -13.82
N LYS A 32 20.73 -11.64 -14.59
CA LYS A 32 20.15 -10.41 -14.04
C LYS A 32 19.10 -10.83 -12.99
N PRO A 33 19.11 -10.24 -11.78
CA PRO A 33 18.11 -10.58 -10.78
C PRO A 33 16.71 -10.38 -11.37
N PRO A 34 15.71 -11.18 -10.95
CA PRO A 34 14.34 -10.98 -11.38
C PRO A 34 13.91 -9.53 -11.08
N PRO A 35 13.06 -8.93 -11.92
CA PRO A 35 12.55 -7.60 -11.64
C PRO A 35 11.86 -7.61 -10.26
N PRO A 36 11.95 -6.51 -9.50
CA PRO A 36 11.26 -6.41 -8.23
C PRO A 36 9.75 -6.58 -8.44
N PRO A 37 9.01 -7.09 -7.42
CA PRO A 37 7.56 -7.16 -7.50
C PRO A 37 6.97 -5.76 -7.76
N PRO A 38 5.81 -5.68 -8.46
CA PRO A 38 5.14 -4.40 -8.67
C PRO A 38 4.84 -3.74 -7.32
N GLN A 39 5.20 -2.46 -7.19
CA GLN A 39 4.86 -1.61 -6.06
C GLN A 39 3.82 -0.61 -6.55
N SER A 40 2.54 -0.88 -6.26
CA SER A 40 1.45 0.06 -6.50
C SER A 40 0.46 -0.02 -5.37
N CYS A 41 -0.04 1.15 -4.97
CA CYS A 41 -1.22 1.27 -4.16
C CYS A 41 -2.42 1.41 -5.10
N ASP A 42 -3.59 0.97 -4.64
CA ASP A 42 -4.85 1.20 -5.29
C ASP A 42 -5.87 1.60 -4.22
N THR A 43 -6.81 2.46 -4.60
CA THR A 43 -7.92 2.89 -3.75
C THR A 43 -9.22 2.76 -4.52
N PHE A 44 -10.25 2.19 -3.89
CA PHE A 44 -11.59 2.14 -4.44
C PHE A 44 -12.64 2.58 -3.41
N VAL A 45 -13.69 3.20 -3.91
CA VAL A 45 -14.86 3.59 -3.13
C VAL A 45 -16.09 3.03 -3.82
N TYR A 46 -16.87 2.26 -3.08
CA TYR A 46 -18.20 1.84 -3.49
C TYR A 46 -19.23 2.64 -2.70
N VAL A 47 -20.07 3.39 -3.41
CA VAL A 47 -21.19 4.15 -2.82
C VAL A 47 -22.48 3.44 -3.19
N SER A 48 -23.19 2.92 -2.19
CA SER A 48 -24.51 2.31 -2.43
C SER A 48 -25.51 3.35 -2.93
N ALA A 49 -26.13 3.08 -4.08
CA ALA A 49 -27.17 3.93 -4.66
C ALA A 49 -28.51 3.84 -3.88
N SER A 50 -28.71 2.77 -3.13
CA SER A 50 -29.90 2.55 -2.29
C SER A 50 -29.53 2.67 -0.82
N LYS A 51 -30.38 3.38 -0.05
CA LYS A 51 -30.36 3.28 1.42
C LYS A 51 -30.64 1.82 1.76
N GLY A 52 -29.82 1.22 2.64
CA GLY A 52 -30.10 -0.12 3.14
C GLY A 52 -31.49 -0.16 3.75
N VAL A 53 -32.17 -1.29 3.65
CA VAL A 53 -33.57 -1.47 4.09
C VAL A 53 -33.81 -1.01 5.54
N ASN A 54 -32.77 -0.92 6.38
CA ASN A 54 -32.81 -0.39 7.74
C ASN A 54 -31.53 0.38 8.18
N GLY A 55 -30.83 1.11 7.28
CA GLY A 55 -29.57 1.77 7.67
C GLY A 55 -29.07 2.88 6.73
N PRO A 56 -27.98 3.59 7.12
CA PRO A 56 -27.34 4.58 6.25
C PRO A 56 -26.83 3.92 4.95
N SER A 57 -26.65 4.71 3.90
CA SER A 57 -25.99 4.24 2.67
C SER A 57 -24.63 3.64 3.05
N SER A 58 -24.43 2.37 2.74
CA SER A 58 -23.17 1.69 3.00
C SER A 58 -22.14 2.15 1.97
N THR A 59 -21.33 3.15 2.33
CA THR A 59 -20.09 3.47 1.61
C THR A 59 -19.03 2.49 2.07
N LEU A 60 -18.40 1.80 1.13
CA LEU A 60 -17.24 0.95 1.38
C LEU A 60 -16.00 1.64 0.81
N PHE A 61 -14.98 1.76 1.64
CA PHE A 61 -13.66 2.24 1.25
C PHE A 61 -12.68 1.07 1.34
N GLY A 62 -11.91 0.86 0.27
CA GLY A 62 -10.85 -0.13 0.26
C GLY A 62 -9.58 0.46 -0.31
N LYS A 63 -8.46 0.15 0.35
CA LYS A 63 -7.13 0.53 -0.08
C LYS A 63 -6.14 -0.59 0.21
N ASN A 64 -5.25 -0.87 -0.74
CA ASN A 64 -4.01 -1.60 -0.47
C ASN A 64 -2.83 -0.63 -0.37
N SER A 65 -1.82 -1.06 0.38
CA SER A 65 -0.60 -0.32 0.62
C SER A 65 0.50 -0.92 -0.26
N ASP A 66 1.33 -0.07 -0.86
CA ASP A 66 2.51 -0.43 -1.66
C ASP A 66 3.78 -0.53 -0.81
N ARG A 67 3.62 -0.45 0.51
CA ARG A 67 4.70 -0.48 1.48
C ARG A 67 5.41 -1.83 1.47
N PRO A 68 6.73 -1.87 1.75
CA PRO A 68 7.48 -3.13 1.77
C PRO A 68 6.87 -4.15 2.73
N SER A 69 6.87 -5.43 2.35
CA SER A 69 6.32 -6.54 3.18
C SER A 69 6.96 -6.65 4.56
N GLU A 70 8.24 -6.29 4.65
CA GLU A 70 9.01 -6.34 5.90
C GLU A 70 8.75 -5.13 6.81
N GLU A 71 8.01 -4.12 6.32
CA GLU A 71 7.66 -2.96 7.13
C GLU A 71 6.47 -3.28 8.03
N ALA A 72 6.67 -3.16 9.34
CA ALA A 72 5.61 -3.39 10.31
C ALA A 72 4.49 -2.35 10.15
N HIS A 73 3.28 -2.85 9.86
CA HIS A 73 2.06 -2.05 9.74
C HIS A 73 1.14 -2.34 10.93
N GLU A 74 0.80 -1.31 11.69
CA GLU A 74 -0.03 -1.42 12.88
C GLU A 74 -1.41 -0.77 12.66
N VAL A 75 -2.40 -1.32 13.36
CA VAL A 75 -3.72 -0.71 13.49
C VAL A 75 -3.85 -0.18 14.91
N VAL A 76 -3.99 1.13 15.04
CA VAL A 76 -4.07 1.82 16.33
C VAL A 76 -5.37 2.60 16.47
N TYR A 77 -5.91 2.60 17.68
CA TYR A 77 -6.98 3.50 18.07
C TYR A 77 -6.40 4.65 18.89
N ILE A 78 -6.73 5.87 18.49
CA ILE A 78 -6.39 7.10 19.21
C ILE A 78 -7.70 7.72 19.69
N PRO A 79 -7.91 7.88 21.01
CA PRO A 79 -9.16 8.43 21.53
C PRO A 79 -9.29 9.93 21.20
N PRO A 80 -10.53 10.47 21.15
CA PRO A 80 -10.74 11.90 21.02
C PRO A 80 -10.14 12.66 22.21
N ARG A 81 -9.75 13.90 21.96
CA ARG A 81 -9.18 14.78 22.99
C ARG A 81 -9.73 16.20 22.83
N SER A 82 -10.01 16.89 23.93
CA SER A 82 -10.67 18.21 23.91
C SER A 82 -10.02 19.26 24.81
N ASP A 83 -8.84 18.97 25.36
CA ASP A 83 -8.17 19.74 26.40
C ASP A 83 -6.72 20.11 26.03
N TYR A 84 -6.43 20.30 24.73
CA TYR A 84 -5.11 20.78 24.33
C TYR A 84 -4.87 22.21 24.81
N THR A 85 -3.71 22.44 25.42
CA THR A 85 -3.31 23.76 25.92
C THR A 85 -3.24 24.77 24.76
N PRO A 86 -3.82 25.97 24.90
CA PRO A 86 -3.69 27.03 23.90
C PRO A 86 -2.22 27.33 23.57
N GLY A 87 -1.90 27.43 22.27
CA GLY A 87 -0.53 27.66 21.81
C GLY A 87 0.38 26.42 21.82
N SER A 88 -0.14 25.24 22.20
CA SER A 88 0.60 24.00 22.04
C SER A 88 0.81 23.64 20.56
N VAL A 89 1.78 22.76 20.33
CA VAL A 89 2.14 22.26 18.99
C VAL A 89 1.96 20.75 18.94
N VAL A 90 1.82 20.22 17.74
CA VAL A 90 1.92 18.79 17.46
C VAL A 90 3.11 18.55 16.54
N ARG A 91 3.93 17.56 16.91
CA ARG A 91 5.11 17.14 16.16
C ARG A 91 4.74 15.99 15.22
N CYS A 92 4.84 16.25 13.92
CA CYS A 92 4.55 15.32 12.83
C CYS A 92 5.80 14.54 12.41
N THR A 93 5.72 13.83 11.29
CA THR A 93 6.87 13.12 10.71
C THR A 93 8.00 14.10 10.36
N HIS A 94 9.25 13.63 10.44
CA HIS A 94 10.46 14.44 10.22
C HIS A 94 10.60 15.65 11.16
N GLU A 95 10.00 15.57 12.35
CA GLU A 95 10.11 16.61 13.39
C GLU A 95 9.47 17.96 13.02
N ILE A 96 8.59 17.97 12.02
CA ILE A 96 7.84 19.17 11.64
C ILE A 96 6.79 19.48 12.71
N GLU A 97 6.84 20.66 13.30
CA GLU A 97 5.85 21.12 14.29
C GLU A 97 4.82 22.05 13.64
N ILE A 98 3.55 21.85 13.99
CA ILE A 98 2.45 22.74 13.59
C ILE A 98 1.62 23.14 14.80
N PRO A 99 0.89 24.28 14.74
CA PRO A 99 -0.07 24.65 15.77
C PRO A 99 -1.09 23.53 16.02
N GLN A 100 -1.28 23.21 17.30
CA GLN A 100 -2.28 22.24 17.71
C GLN A 100 -3.66 22.89 17.84
N VAL A 101 -4.69 22.12 17.51
CA VAL A 101 -6.10 22.52 17.70
C VAL A 101 -6.55 22.24 19.13
N SER A 102 -7.59 22.90 19.60
CA SER A 102 -8.12 22.69 20.97
C SER A 102 -8.66 21.27 21.18
N SER A 103 -9.13 20.62 20.12
CA SER A 103 -9.73 19.28 20.17
C SER A 103 -9.49 18.47 18.90
N THR A 104 -9.33 17.17 19.06
CA THR A 104 -9.24 16.17 17.99
C THR A 104 -10.29 15.08 18.16
N LEU A 105 -10.72 14.53 17.03
CA LEU A 105 -11.63 13.41 16.95
C LEU A 105 -10.92 12.08 17.26
N GLY A 106 -11.69 11.10 17.73
CA GLY A 106 -11.24 9.73 17.86
C GLY A 106 -11.02 9.09 16.51
N VAL A 107 -9.91 8.41 16.32
CA VAL A 107 -9.52 7.81 15.03
C VAL A 107 -9.02 6.37 15.19
N VAL A 108 -9.31 5.53 14.21
CA VAL A 108 -8.62 4.26 13.99
C VAL A 108 -7.73 4.44 12.76
N LEU A 109 -6.43 4.21 12.92
CA LEU A 109 -5.42 4.42 11.89
C LEU A 109 -4.72 3.11 11.59
N SER A 110 -4.40 2.91 10.31
CA SER A 110 -3.48 1.91 9.83
C SER A 110 -2.22 2.62 9.34
N ARG A 111 -1.07 2.38 9.99
CA ARG A 111 0.19 3.10 9.72
C ARG A 111 1.44 2.20 9.81
N PRO A 112 2.52 2.52 9.10
CA PRO A 112 3.86 2.01 9.42
C PRO A 112 4.25 2.38 10.85
N ALA A 113 4.84 1.45 11.60
CA ALA A 113 5.11 1.62 13.03
C ALA A 113 5.96 2.86 13.37
N TRP A 114 6.89 3.25 12.48
CA TRP A 114 7.79 4.39 12.68
C TRP A 114 7.17 5.76 12.34
N LEU A 115 6.05 5.78 11.62
CA LEU A 115 5.49 6.99 11.02
C LEU A 115 4.45 7.65 11.92
N TRP A 116 4.51 8.96 12.13
CA TRP A 116 3.48 9.65 12.93
C TRP A 116 2.11 9.68 12.22
N GLY A 117 2.10 9.91 10.90
CA GLY A 117 0.90 9.92 10.06
C GLY A 117 0.26 8.55 9.88
N CYS A 118 -0.55 8.39 8.83
CA CYS A 118 -1.20 7.12 8.51
C CYS A 118 -1.34 6.88 7.00
N GLU A 119 -1.42 5.60 6.64
CA GLU A 119 -1.68 5.15 5.27
C GLU A 119 -3.18 5.14 4.95
N MET A 120 -3.99 4.76 5.94
CA MET A 120 -5.44 4.82 5.88
C MET A 120 -6.03 4.90 7.28
N GLY A 121 -7.26 5.35 7.40
CA GLY A 121 -7.96 5.38 8.68
C GLY A 121 -9.38 5.90 8.58
N ALA A 122 -10.08 5.86 9.70
CA ALA A 122 -11.41 6.41 9.85
C ALA A 122 -11.56 7.12 11.20
N ASN A 123 -12.45 8.11 11.26
CA ASN A 123 -12.74 8.84 12.49
C ASN A 123 -14.15 8.54 13.04
N GLU A 124 -14.41 9.00 14.25
CA GLU A 124 -15.70 8.81 14.95
C GLU A 124 -16.90 9.49 14.25
N CYS A 125 -16.65 10.40 13.30
CA CYS A 125 -17.68 11.02 12.47
C CYS A 125 -18.00 10.21 11.20
N GLY A 126 -17.34 9.08 10.99
CA GLY A 126 -17.53 8.24 9.80
C GLY A 126 -16.79 8.73 8.55
N VAL A 127 -15.86 9.68 8.71
CA VAL A 127 -14.94 10.07 7.63
C VAL A 127 -13.86 8.99 7.51
N VAL A 128 -13.59 8.54 6.29
CA VAL A 128 -12.56 7.55 5.97
C VAL A 128 -11.65 8.13 4.89
N GLY A 129 -10.36 7.79 4.94
CA GLY A 129 -9.41 8.21 3.92
C GLY A 129 -8.20 7.30 3.85
N GLY A 130 -7.50 7.40 2.72
CA GLY A 130 -6.24 6.71 2.46
C GLY A 130 -5.31 7.61 1.65
N ASN A 131 -4.03 7.54 1.95
CA ASN A 131 -2.99 8.28 1.26
C ASN A 131 -2.58 7.50 -0.01
N GLU A 132 -2.40 8.19 -1.12
CA GLU A 132 -2.04 7.57 -2.39
C GLU A 132 -0.81 8.26 -2.98
N ALA A 133 0.21 7.46 -3.32
CA ALA A 133 1.39 7.99 -3.98
C ALA A 133 1.09 8.21 -5.47
N VAL A 134 1.11 9.46 -5.92
CA VAL A 134 0.89 9.80 -7.33
C VAL A 134 2.21 10.22 -7.96
N SER A 135 2.70 9.42 -8.92
CA SER A 135 3.81 9.81 -9.78
C SER A 135 3.29 10.63 -10.96
N THR A 136 3.68 11.89 -11.06
CA THR A 136 3.30 12.78 -12.17
C THR A 136 4.48 13.09 -13.08
N LEU A 137 4.21 13.49 -14.32
CA LEU A 137 5.24 13.84 -15.31
C LEU A 137 6.06 15.09 -14.94
N LEU A 138 5.63 15.85 -13.93
CA LEU A 138 6.28 17.07 -13.45
C LEU A 138 7.07 16.85 -12.15
N SER A 139 7.32 15.59 -11.75
CA SER A 139 8.03 15.28 -10.49
C SER A 139 9.40 15.96 -10.39
N SER A 140 10.12 16.09 -11.52
CA SER A 140 11.42 16.77 -11.58
C SER A 140 11.36 18.27 -11.28
N GLU A 141 10.21 18.93 -11.44
CA GLU A 141 10.02 20.34 -11.10
C GLU A 141 9.67 20.53 -9.62
N LEU A 142 9.04 19.52 -8.99
CA LEU A 142 8.73 19.47 -7.56
C LEU A 142 9.95 19.13 -6.70
N ASP A 143 10.92 18.40 -7.26
CA ASP A 143 12.21 18.05 -6.64
C ASP A 143 13.27 19.17 -6.79
N ALA A 144 12.86 20.40 -7.13
CA ALA A 144 13.78 21.51 -7.34
C ALA A 144 14.64 21.78 -6.07
N PRO A 145 15.97 21.92 -6.22
CA PRO A 145 16.87 22.11 -5.09
C PRO A 145 16.62 23.48 -4.44
N GLY A 146 16.03 23.46 -3.24
CA GLY A 146 15.70 24.66 -2.47
C GLY A 146 14.71 24.46 -1.33
N GLY A 147 14.11 23.26 -1.20
CA GLY A 147 13.00 23.04 -0.27
C GLY A 147 13.35 22.58 1.15
N GLY A 148 14.60 22.21 1.48
CA GLY A 148 14.92 21.67 2.82
C GLY A 148 16.38 21.24 3.04
N VAL A 149 16.67 20.79 4.27
CA VAL A 149 18.02 20.63 4.85
C VAL A 149 18.95 19.67 4.08
N ASP A 150 18.43 18.81 3.20
CA ASP A 150 19.24 17.88 2.39
C ASP A 150 18.76 17.79 0.92
N GLY A 151 18.14 18.87 0.39
CA GLY A 151 17.58 18.88 -0.97
C GLY A 151 16.24 18.15 -1.12
N ARG A 152 15.67 17.63 -0.02
CA ARG A 152 14.28 17.15 0.05
C ARG A 152 13.34 18.28 0.46
N PRO A 153 12.11 18.35 -0.07
CA PRO A 153 11.12 19.33 0.39
C PRO A 153 10.84 19.14 1.89
N HIS A 154 11.13 20.16 2.70
CA HIS A 154 10.80 20.22 4.11
C HIS A 154 9.31 20.54 4.25
N GLY A 155 8.49 19.50 4.27
CA GLY A 155 7.04 19.62 4.31
C GLY A 155 6.37 18.40 4.89
N LEU A 156 5.11 18.57 5.31
CA LEU A 156 4.28 17.48 5.78
C LEU A 156 4.13 16.43 4.68
N LEU A 157 4.22 15.16 5.07
CA LEU A 157 3.95 14.06 4.15
C LEU A 157 2.45 13.94 3.89
N GLY A 158 2.05 13.36 2.76
CA GLY A 158 0.63 13.05 2.49
C GLY A 158 -0.02 12.22 3.60
N MET A 159 0.75 11.31 4.20
CA MET A 159 0.32 10.50 5.35
C MET A 159 0.10 11.34 6.64
N ASP A 160 0.88 12.40 6.85
CA ASP A 160 0.68 13.33 7.97
C ASP A 160 -0.60 14.15 7.75
N LEU A 161 -0.79 14.65 6.53
CA LEU A 161 -1.98 15.39 6.14
C LEU A 161 -3.24 14.55 6.31
N LEU A 162 -3.20 13.26 5.95
CA LEU A 162 -4.33 12.35 6.14
C LEU A 162 -4.70 12.22 7.62
N ARG A 163 -3.72 12.00 8.50
CA ARG A 163 -3.98 11.89 9.93
C ARG A 163 -4.59 13.19 10.47
N LEU A 164 -4.01 14.34 10.12
CA LEU A 164 -4.53 15.65 10.51
C LEU A 164 -5.97 15.87 10.02
N ALA A 165 -6.28 15.45 8.80
CA ALA A 165 -7.62 15.53 8.24
C ALA A 165 -8.61 14.65 9.01
N LEU A 166 -8.23 13.41 9.35
CA LEU A 166 -9.09 12.52 10.13
C LEU A 166 -9.31 13.01 11.57
N GLU A 167 -8.28 13.56 12.21
CA GLU A 167 -8.38 14.08 13.58
C GLU A 167 -9.19 15.40 13.66
N ARG A 168 -9.31 16.16 12.55
CA ARG A 168 -9.87 17.53 12.56
C ARG A 168 -11.11 17.72 11.68
N GLY A 169 -11.37 16.80 10.75
CA GLY A 169 -12.45 16.86 9.75
C GLY A 169 -13.69 16.09 10.18
N ARG A 170 -14.87 16.68 10.03
CA ARG A 170 -16.15 16.06 10.42
C ARG A 170 -16.96 15.51 9.24
N THR A 171 -16.57 15.81 8.01
CA THR A 171 -17.26 15.48 6.76
C THR A 171 -16.27 15.32 5.63
#